data_AF-A0A2U1MX47-F1
#
_entry.id   AF-A0A2U1MX47-F1
#
_cell.length_a   1.000
_cell.length_b   1.000
_cell.length_c   1.000
_cell.angle_alpha   90.00
_cell.angle_beta   90.00
_cell.angle_gamma   90.00
#
_symmetry.space_group_name_H-M   'P 1'
#
loop_
_entity.id
_entity.type
_entity.pdbx_description
1 polymer ?
#
loop_
_entity_poly.entity_id
_entity_poly.type
_entity_poly.pdbx_seq_one_letter_code
_entity_poly.pdbx_strand_id
1 'polypeptide(L)'
;MELKGIGLGSSLLVPSVQELAKEPITKVPPRYVRLDQDPPIISRPPSSSPDVPVIDMARLSSENSADQELEKLHLACKDYGFLQIINHGVSISLMDKVKKETQEFFKLSMEEKKKLWQTTDDNEGFGQAFVFSEEQKLDWADIFYLTTLPHGIRKPHLFPNLPVPFR
;
A
#
# COMPACT_ATOMS: atom_id res chain seq x y z
N MET A 1 -3.04 -27.05 21.41
CA MET A 1 -2.45 -26.59 20.14
C MET A 1 -1.79 -25.27 20.45
N GLU A 2 -0.47 -25.25 20.63
CA GLU A 2 0.24 -24.07 21.10
C GLU A 2 0.30 -23.03 19.99
N LEU A 3 -0.23 -21.83 20.27
CA LEU A 3 0.05 -20.64 19.48
C LEU A 3 1.54 -20.33 19.63
N LYS A 4 2.35 -20.82 18.69
CA LYS A 4 3.73 -20.37 18.53
C LYS A 4 3.66 -18.87 18.27
N GLY A 5 4.07 -18.09 19.27
CA GLY A 5 4.00 -16.64 19.24
C GLY A 5 4.65 -16.10 17.96
N ILE A 6 3.84 -15.50 17.10
CA ILE A 6 4.28 -14.77 15.93
C ILE A 6 5.00 -13.53 16.48
N GLY A 7 6.33 -13.56 16.46
CA GLY A 7 7.17 -12.44 16.90
C GLY A 7 6.90 -11.18 16.06
N LEU A 8 7.21 -10.01 16.61
CA LEU A 8 7.04 -8.73 15.93
C LEU A 8 7.78 -8.76 14.58
N GLY A 9 7.04 -8.79 13.47
CA GLY A 9 7.61 -8.88 12.10
C GLY A 9 7.39 -10.21 11.36
N SER A 10 6.77 -11.20 11.98
CA SER A 10 6.42 -12.48 11.32
C SER A 10 5.02 -12.45 10.69
N SER A 11 4.86 -13.08 9.51
CA SER A 11 3.61 -13.19 8.76
C SER A 11 3.51 -14.58 8.15
N LEU A 12 2.32 -15.18 8.15
CA LEU A 12 2.06 -16.41 7.43
C LEU A 12 2.08 -16.15 5.92
N LEU A 13 2.72 -17.03 5.16
CA LEU A 13 2.73 -16.93 3.71
C LEU A 13 1.37 -17.34 3.16
N VAL A 14 0.79 -16.48 2.34
CA VAL A 14 -0.47 -16.75 1.63
C VAL A 14 -0.26 -16.76 0.12
N PRO A 15 -1.13 -17.44 -0.65
CA PRO A 15 -1.04 -17.43 -2.11
C PRO A 15 -1.17 -16.03 -2.70
N SER A 16 -0.53 -15.80 -3.85
CA SER A 16 -0.71 -14.56 -4.62
C SER A 16 -2.12 -14.47 -5.18
N VAL A 17 -2.78 -13.35 -4.92
CA VAL A 17 -4.12 -13.04 -5.46
C VAL A 17 -4.06 -12.84 -6.97
N GLN A 18 -2.96 -12.30 -7.51
CA GLN A 18 -2.79 -12.18 -8.95
C GLN A 18 -2.75 -13.54 -9.65
N GLU A 19 -2.14 -14.57 -9.04
CA GLU A 19 -2.17 -15.93 -9.59
C GLU A 19 -3.55 -16.58 -9.43
N LEU A 20 -4.19 -16.42 -8.27
CA LEU A 20 -5.56 -16.88 -8.05
C LEU A 20 -6.51 -16.28 -9.11
N ALA A 21 -6.38 -15.00 -9.43
CA ALA A 21 -7.22 -14.32 -10.41
C ALA A 21 -7.05 -14.84 -11.86
N LYS A 22 -5.98 -15.59 -12.16
CA LYS A 22 -5.79 -16.25 -13.47
C LYS A 22 -6.50 -17.60 -13.56
N GLU A 23 -6.82 -18.22 -12.43
CA GLU A 23 -7.55 -19.47 -12.39
C GLU A 23 -9.03 -19.25 -12.76
N PRO A 24 -9.73 -20.27 -13.29
CA PRO A 24 -11.16 -20.19 -13.60
C PRO A 24 -12.01 -20.25 -12.32
N ILE A 25 -11.87 -19.26 -11.45
CA ILE A 25 -12.57 -19.17 -10.17
C ILE A 25 -14.02 -18.74 -10.42
N THR A 26 -14.98 -19.60 -10.07
CA THR A 26 -16.42 -19.30 -10.14
C THR A 26 -16.98 -18.74 -8.84
N LYS A 27 -16.23 -18.88 -7.72
CA LYS A 27 -16.61 -18.38 -6.39
C LYS A 27 -15.37 -17.89 -5.64
N VAL A 28 -15.48 -16.71 -5.03
CA VAL A 28 -14.41 -16.15 -4.19
C VAL A 28 -14.12 -17.10 -3.01
N PRO A 29 -12.84 -17.44 -2.72
CA PRO A 29 -12.52 -18.34 -1.63
C PRO A 29 -12.95 -17.80 -0.26
N PRO A 30 -13.37 -18.66 0.70
CA PRO A 30 -13.96 -18.22 1.97
C PRO A 30 -13.12 -17.27 2.83
N ARG A 31 -11.78 -17.33 2.72
CA ARG A 31 -10.87 -16.41 3.45
C ARG A 31 -10.95 -14.96 2.96
N TYR A 32 -11.46 -14.70 1.76
CA TYR A 32 -11.60 -13.34 1.23
C TYR A 32 -13.02 -12.78 1.40
N VAL A 33 -13.99 -13.63 1.74
CA VAL A 33 -15.38 -13.20 1.96
C VAL A 33 -15.51 -12.53 3.32
N ARG A 34 -15.87 -11.24 3.32
CA ARG A 34 -16.21 -10.45 4.50
C ARG A 34 -17.74 -10.42 4.66
N LEU A 35 -18.25 -11.17 5.63
CA LEU A 35 -19.68 -11.16 6.01
C LEU A 35 -19.94 -10.28 7.24
N ASP A 36 -18.85 -9.85 7.86
CA ASP A 36 -18.75 -9.02 9.06
C ASP A 36 -18.72 -7.53 8.76
N GLN A 37 -18.58 -7.15 7.49
CA GLN A 37 -18.66 -5.76 7.05
C GLN A 37 -20.12 -5.37 6.81
N ASP A 38 -20.49 -4.19 7.29
CA ASP A 38 -21.76 -3.58 6.95
C ASP A 38 -21.93 -3.51 5.42
N PRO A 39 -23.16 -3.59 4.89
CA PRO A 39 -23.42 -3.39 3.47
C PRO A 39 -22.72 -2.11 3.00
N PRO A 40 -22.15 -2.08 1.79
CA PRO A 40 -21.50 -0.88 1.29
C PRO A 40 -22.46 0.28 1.45
N ILE A 41 -22.00 1.36 2.08
CA ILE A 41 -22.75 2.61 2.14
C ILE A 41 -22.93 3.03 0.69
N ILE A 42 -24.11 2.72 0.12
CA ILE A 42 -24.47 3.11 -1.23
C ILE A 42 -24.46 4.62 -1.23
N SER A 43 -23.43 5.19 -1.85
CA SER A 43 -23.17 6.62 -1.89
C SER A 43 -24.45 7.35 -2.29
N ARG A 44 -24.96 8.20 -1.38
CA ARG A 44 -26.01 9.17 -1.68
C ARG A 44 -25.56 9.98 -2.90
N PRO A 45 -26.44 10.36 -3.85
CA PRO A 45 -26.06 11.13 -5.02
C PRO A 45 -25.21 12.36 -4.64
N PRO A 46 -24.23 12.74 -5.49
CA PRO A 46 -23.22 13.74 -5.19
C PRO A 46 -23.86 15.12 -5.13
N SER A 47 -24.39 15.50 -3.99
CA SER A 47 -24.89 16.87 -3.78
C SER A 47 -24.48 17.47 -2.44
N SER A 48 -23.67 16.78 -1.63
CA SER A 48 -23.28 17.29 -0.29
C SER A 48 -22.19 16.50 0.45
N SER A 49 -21.45 15.58 -0.18
CA SER A 49 -20.26 15.03 0.48
C SER A 49 -19.17 16.11 0.47
N PRO A 50 -18.56 16.46 1.62
CA PRO A 50 -17.44 17.38 1.61
C PRO A 50 -16.30 16.77 0.78
N ASP A 51 -15.81 17.53 -0.20
CA ASP A 51 -14.64 17.15 -0.98
C ASP A 51 -13.44 16.97 -0.06
N VAL A 52 -12.62 15.94 -0.34
CA VAL A 52 -11.37 15.70 0.37
C VAL A 52 -10.52 16.96 0.34
N PRO A 53 -10.04 17.48 1.48
CA PRO A 53 -9.25 18.71 1.51
C PRO A 53 -8.01 18.60 0.61
N VAL A 54 -7.76 19.63 -0.19
CA VAL A 54 -6.60 19.72 -1.08
C VAL A 54 -5.63 20.77 -0.54
N ILE A 55 -4.40 20.41 -0.22
CA ILE A 55 -3.37 21.33 0.28
C ILE A 55 -2.38 21.68 -0.81
N ASP A 56 -2.15 22.97 -1.02
CA ASP A 56 -1.18 23.48 -1.99
C ASP A 56 0.18 23.75 -1.33
N MET A 57 1.18 22.92 -1.61
CA MET A 57 2.50 23.07 -0.98
C MET A 57 3.26 24.32 -1.42
N ALA A 58 2.97 24.85 -2.62
CA ALA A 58 3.58 26.10 -3.07
C ALA A 58 3.03 27.29 -2.27
N ARG A 59 1.73 27.27 -1.95
CA ARG A 59 1.12 28.29 -1.08
C ARG A 59 1.57 28.18 0.37
N LEU A 60 1.74 26.96 0.85
CA LEU A 60 2.26 26.70 2.21
C LEU A 60 3.70 27.18 2.38
N SER A 61 4.48 27.16 1.30
CA SER A 61 5.88 27.64 1.29
C SER A 61 6.01 29.12 0.91
N SER A 62 4.91 29.82 0.64
CA SER A 62 4.91 31.23 0.21
C SER A 62 4.64 32.16 1.38
N GLU A 63 5.49 33.17 1.58
CA GLU A 63 5.34 34.16 2.67
C GLU A 63 3.97 34.85 2.70
N ASN A 64 3.36 35.07 1.54
CA ASN A 64 2.08 35.80 1.42
C ASN A 64 0.84 34.94 1.68
N SER A 65 0.95 33.60 1.63
CA SER A 65 -0.20 32.70 1.74
C SER A 65 -0.01 31.55 2.72
N ALA A 66 1.16 31.44 3.37
CA ALA A 66 1.49 30.35 4.26
C ALA A 66 0.46 30.20 5.39
N ASP A 67 0.07 31.29 6.06
CA ASP A 67 -0.87 31.24 7.19
C ASP A 67 -2.24 30.67 6.80
N GLN A 68 -2.77 31.07 5.63
CA GLN A 68 -4.07 30.58 5.16
C GLN A 68 -4.02 29.10 4.80
N GLU A 69 -2.95 28.67 4.12
CA GLU A 69 -2.80 27.28 3.71
C GLU A 69 -2.43 26.38 4.90
N LEU A 70 -1.72 26.92 5.90
CA LEU A 70 -1.41 26.25 7.16
C LEU A 70 -2.67 26.01 7.99
N GLU A 71 -3.57 26.99 8.08
CA GLU A 71 -4.87 26.82 8.75
C GLU A 71 -5.71 25.74 8.04
N LYS A 72 -5.72 25.75 6.71
CA LYS A 72 -6.38 24.70 5.92
C LYS A 72 -5.79 23.32 6.19
N LEU A 73 -4.47 23.20 6.27
CA LEU A 73 -3.78 21.96 6.64
C LEU A 73 -4.14 21.52 8.07
N HIS A 74 -4.18 22.45 9.03
CA HIS A 74 -4.58 22.17 10.40
C HIS A 74 -6.00 21.59 10.46
N LEU A 75 -6.97 22.23 9.81
CA LEU A 75 -8.36 21.77 9.75
C LEU A 75 -8.49 20.43 9.03
N ALA A 76 -7.77 20.22 7.93
CA ALA A 76 -7.76 18.92 7.24
C ALA A 76 -7.25 17.79 8.15
N CYS A 77 -6.16 18.01 8.86
CA CYS A 77 -5.61 17.03 9.81
C CYS A 77 -6.56 16.77 10.99
N LYS A 78 -7.20 17.82 11.52
CA LYS A 78 -8.07 17.73 12.70
C LYS A 78 -9.43 17.09 12.39
N ASP A 79 -10.05 17.50 11.29
CA ASP A 79 -11.45 17.17 11.01
C ASP A 79 -11.60 15.97 10.06
N TYR A 80 -10.60 15.72 9.19
CA TYR A 80 -10.65 14.63 8.21
C TYR A 80 -9.65 13.50 8.52
N GLY A 81 -8.42 13.85 8.92
CA GLY A 81 -7.33 12.87 9.09
C GLY A 81 -6.75 12.34 7.78
N PHE A 82 -7.23 12.82 6.62
CA PHE A 82 -6.67 12.56 5.30
C PHE A 82 -6.88 13.76 4.37
N LEU A 83 -5.99 13.92 3.39
CA LEU A 83 -5.95 15.06 2.48
C LEU A 83 -5.24 14.70 1.18
N GLN A 84 -5.44 15.52 0.16
CA GLN A 84 -4.66 15.51 -1.07
C GLN A 84 -3.64 16.63 -1.06
N ILE A 85 -2.51 16.45 -1.73
CA ILE A 85 -1.48 17.48 -1.86
C ILE A 85 -1.24 17.78 -3.34
N ILE A 86 -1.21 19.06 -3.69
CA ILE A 86 -0.83 19.55 -5.03
C ILE A 86 0.41 20.44 -4.94
N ASN A 87 1.05 20.70 -6.07
CA ASN A 87 2.26 21.52 -6.16
C ASN A 87 3.38 21.07 -5.20
N HIS A 88 3.44 19.76 -4.92
CA HIS A 88 4.34 19.13 -3.94
C HIS A 88 5.83 19.10 -4.34
N GLY A 89 6.22 19.68 -5.47
CA GLY A 89 7.62 19.76 -5.93
C GLY A 89 8.21 18.46 -6.51
N VAL A 90 7.61 17.30 -6.26
CA VAL A 90 8.00 16.03 -6.92
C VAL A 90 7.71 16.09 -8.43
N SER A 91 8.71 15.76 -9.25
CA SER A 91 8.59 15.76 -10.71
C SER A 91 7.50 14.80 -11.21
N ILE A 92 6.67 15.28 -12.15
CA ILE A 92 5.66 14.47 -12.86
C ILE A 92 6.33 13.28 -13.56
N SER A 93 7.47 13.49 -14.20
CA SER A 93 8.20 12.42 -14.90
C SER A 93 8.69 11.32 -13.95
N LEU A 94 9.03 11.67 -12.70
CA LEU A 94 9.40 10.70 -11.68
C LEU A 94 8.18 9.90 -11.23
N MET A 95 7.03 10.56 -11.00
CA MET A 95 5.79 9.88 -10.62
C MET A 95 5.32 8.91 -11.72
N ASP A 96 5.41 9.32 -12.99
CA ASP A 96 5.06 8.46 -14.12
C ASP A 96 6.01 7.27 -14.24
N LYS A 97 7.31 7.50 -14.01
CA LYS A 97 8.29 6.40 -13.94
C LYS A 97 7.95 5.44 -12.80
N VAL A 98 7.68 5.91 -11.60
CA VAL A 98 7.31 5.04 -10.47
C VAL A 98 6.07 4.20 -10.79
N LYS A 99 5.02 4.81 -11.36
CA LYS A 99 3.82 4.07 -11.80
C LYS A 99 4.16 2.99 -12.81
N LYS A 100 4.91 3.35 -13.86
CA LYS A 100 5.31 2.42 -14.91
C LYS A 100 6.14 1.27 -14.36
N GLU A 101 7.22 1.56 -13.65
CA GLU A 101 8.13 0.52 -13.16
C GLU A 101 7.44 -0.38 -12.10
N THR A 102 6.50 0.16 -11.32
CA THR A 102 5.65 -0.66 -10.44
C THR A 102 4.76 -1.62 -11.23
N GLN A 103 4.12 -1.15 -12.31
CA GLN A 103 3.34 -2.03 -13.18
C GLN A 103 4.19 -3.12 -13.82
N GLU A 104 5.38 -2.78 -14.32
CA GLU A 104 6.32 -3.74 -14.89
C GLU A 104 6.81 -4.75 -13.85
N PHE A 105 7.07 -4.31 -12.61
CA PHE A 105 7.38 -5.20 -11.50
C PHE A 105 6.29 -6.24 -11.23
N PHE A 106 5.02 -5.84 -11.14
CA PHE A 106 3.92 -6.78 -10.91
C PHE A 106 3.59 -7.66 -12.13
N LYS A 107 4.09 -7.33 -13.33
CA LYS A 107 4.01 -8.19 -14.53
C LYS A 107 5.11 -9.25 -14.58
N LEU A 108 6.14 -9.17 -13.73
CA LEU A 108 7.19 -10.19 -13.67
C LEU A 108 6.61 -11.58 -13.39
N SER A 109 7.34 -12.61 -13.79
CA SER A 109 6.96 -13.99 -13.49
C SER A 109 6.98 -14.23 -11.98
N MET A 110 6.22 -15.23 -11.53
CA MET A 110 6.27 -15.65 -10.14
C MET A 110 7.65 -16.15 -9.72
N GLU A 111 8.46 -16.67 -10.66
CA GLU A 111 9.83 -17.07 -10.38
C GLU A 111 10.71 -15.87 -9.97
N GLU A 112 10.61 -14.76 -10.71
CA GLU A 112 11.32 -13.52 -10.36
C GLU A 112 10.79 -12.90 -9.07
N LYS A 113 9.46 -12.83 -8.90
CA LYS A 113 8.85 -12.28 -7.69
C LYS A 113 9.18 -13.11 -6.44
N LYS A 114 9.33 -14.44 -6.57
CA LYS A 114 9.73 -15.32 -5.46
C LYS A 114 11.13 -15.06 -4.92
N LYS A 115 12.04 -14.48 -5.71
CA LYS A 115 13.37 -14.05 -5.22
C LYS A 115 13.27 -12.92 -4.19
N LEU A 116 12.13 -12.23 -4.18
CA LEU A 116 11.82 -11.11 -3.31
C LEU A 116 10.73 -11.47 -2.30
N TRP A 117 10.36 -12.75 -2.16
CA TRP A 117 9.26 -13.15 -1.30
C TRP A 117 9.56 -12.88 0.17
N GLN A 118 8.54 -12.49 0.92
CA GLN A 118 8.61 -12.40 2.38
C GLN A 118 9.01 -13.74 2.99
N THR A 119 9.63 -13.72 4.17
CA THR A 119 9.90 -14.93 4.94
C THR A 119 9.07 -14.94 6.20
N THR A 120 9.00 -16.07 6.90
CA THR A 120 8.32 -16.12 8.19
C THR A 120 8.92 -15.16 9.21
N ASP A 121 10.18 -14.77 9.06
CA ASP A 121 10.89 -13.89 10.00
C ASP A 121 11.09 -12.45 9.46
N ASP A 122 10.63 -12.18 8.23
CA ASP A 122 10.80 -10.87 7.57
C ASP A 122 9.57 -10.55 6.69
N ASN A 123 8.84 -9.51 7.08
CA ASN A 123 7.65 -9.04 6.38
C ASN A 123 7.97 -8.03 5.25
N GLU A 124 9.24 -7.73 4.98
CA GLU A 124 9.65 -6.99 3.78
C GLU A 124 9.73 -7.92 2.55
N GLY A 125 9.38 -7.38 1.38
CA GLY A 125 9.34 -8.11 0.13
C GLY A 125 7.92 -8.29 -0.43
N PHE A 126 7.78 -9.24 -1.34
CA PHE A 126 6.54 -9.61 -2.01
C PHE A 126 5.74 -10.62 -1.18
N GLY A 127 4.47 -10.32 -0.93
CA GLY A 127 3.57 -11.14 -0.14
C GLY A 127 2.47 -10.30 0.50
N GLN A 128 1.58 -10.91 1.28
CA GLN A 128 0.67 -10.13 2.13
C GLN A 128 1.32 -9.88 3.50
N ALA A 129 1.40 -8.61 3.88
CA ALA A 129 1.83 -8.24 5.20
C ALA A 129 0.72 -8.50 6.24
N PHE A 130 1.14 -8.84 7.47
CA PHE A 130 0.26 -8.91 8.65
C PHE A 130 -0.78 -10.04 8.65
N VAL A 131 -0.42 -11.23 8.16
CA VAL A 131 -1.25 -12.44 8.29
C VAL A 131 -0.83 -13.22 9.55
N PHE A 132 -1.67 -13.22 10.57
CA PHE A 132 -1.37 -13.75 11.91
C PHE A 132 -2.07 -15.07 12.24
N SER A 133 -3.02 -15.54 11.43
CA SER A 133 -3.71 -16.81 11.66
C SER A 133 -4.28 -17.40 10.38
N GLU A 134 -4.58 -18.70 10.39
CA GLU A 134 -5.21 -19.40 9.27
C GLU A 134 -6.69 -19.03 9.10
N GLU A 135 -7.32 -18.54 10.16
CA GLU A 135 -8.72 -18.10 10.19
C GLU A 135 -8.87 -16.64 9.76
N GLN A 136 -7.78 -15.88 9.74
CA GLN A 136 -7.79 -14.46 9.35
C GLN A 136 -8.33 -14.29 7.93
N LYS A 137 -9.19 -13.28 7.80
CA LYS A 137 -9.71 -12.82 6.52
C LYS A 137 -8.65 -12.03 5.76
N LEU A 138 -8.49 -12.33 4.48
CA LEU A 138 -7.43 -11.79 3.63
C LEU A 138 -7.98 -10.74 2.67
N ASP A 139 -7.15 -9.79 2.30
CA ASP A 139 -7.52 -8.78 1.30
C ASP A 139 -7.31 -9.34 -0.10
N TRP A 140 -8.13 -8.91 -1.06
CA TRP A 140 -7.98 -9.29 -2.46
C TRP A 140 -6.89 -8.43 -3.13
N ALA A 141 -5.65 -8.56 -2.64
CA ALA A 141 -4.50 -7.78 -3.08
C ALA A 141 -3.18 -8.56 -2.91
N ASP A 142 -2.20 -8.23 -3.74
CA ASP A 142 -0.80 -8.57 -3.52
C ASP A 142 -0.05 -7.29 -3.11
N ILE A 143 0.90 -7.40 -2.18
CA ILE A 143 1.67 -6.27 -1.66
C ILE A 143 3.16 -6.50 -1.93
N PHE A 144 3.88 -5.40 -2.14
CA PHE A 144 5.32 -5.35 -2.07
C PHE A 144 5.72 -4.27 -1.08
N TYR A 145 6.38 -4.66 0.02
CA TYR A 145 6.71 -3.76 1.13
C TYR A 145 8.23 -3.63 1.29
N LEU A 146 8.75 -2.41 1.42
CA LEU A 146 10.16 -2.14 1.63
C LEU A 146 10.38 -0.99 2.61
N THR A 147 11.35 -1.17 3.50
CA THR A 147 11.92 -0.09 4.29
C THR A 147 12.97 0.65 3.46
N THR A 148 12.75 1.93 3.19
CA THR A 148 13.63 2.73 2.32
C THR A 148 14.59 3.65 3.08
N LEU A 149 14.27 4.03 4.32
CA LEU A 149 15.07 4.92 5.17
C LEU A 149 15.06 4.49 6.63
N PRO A 150 16.17 4.71 7.38
CA PRO A 150 17.49 5.15 6.89
C PRO A 150 18.16 4.09 6.00
N HIS A 151 19.15 4.48 5.19
CA HIS A 151 19.77 3.55 4.23
C HIS A 151 20.41 2.32 4.89
N GLY A 152 20.92 2.46 6.11
CA GLY A 152 21.59 1.37 6.84
C GLY A 152 20.70 0.21 7.26
N ILE A 153 19.36 0.36 7.20
CA ILE A 153 18.42 -0.71 7.54
C ILE A 153 17.77 -1.36 6.32
N ARG A 154 18.13 -0.93 5.11
CA ARG A 154 17.66 -1.56 3.88
C ARG A 154 18.12 -3.00 3.82
N LYS A 155 17.20 -3.91 3.50
CA LYS A 155 17.50 -5.34 3.41
C LYS A 155 18.48 -5.62 2.26
N PRO A 156 19.69 -6.12 2.55
CA PRO A 156 20.73 -6.31 1.53
C PRO A 156 20.39 -7.43 0.54
N HIS A 157 19.43 -8.30 0.87
CA HIS A 157 18.97 -9.36 -0.03
C HIS A 157 17.81 -8.92 -0.95
N LEU A 158 17.09 -7.83 -0.64
CA LEU A 158 15.98 -7.35 -1.46
C LEU A 158 16.46 -6.39 -2.54
N PHE A 159 17.16 -5.32 -2.14
CA PHE A 159 17.54 -4.24 -3.06
C PHE A 159 18.34 -4.74 -4.29
N PRO A 160 19.38 -5.58 -4.18
CA PRO A 160 20.11 -6.06 -5.35
C PRO A 160 19.29 -6.92 -6.33
N ASN A 161 18.19 -7.52 -5.87
CA ASN A 161 17.31 -8.36 -6.68
C ASN A 161 16.16 -7.58 -7.34
N LEU A 162 16.03 -6.28 -7.05
CA LEU A 162 15.07 -5.42 -7.74
C LEU A 162 15.50 -5.14 -9.18
N PRO A 163 14.56 -5.06 -10.14
CA PRO A 163 14.85 -4.54 -11.47
C PRO A 163 15.55 -3.17 -11.39
N VAL A 164 16.65 -3.00 -12.13
CA VAL A 164 17.46 -1.77 -12.08
C VAL A 164 16.65 -0.49 -12.33
N PRO A 165 15.66 -0.45 -13.25
CA PRO A 165 14.84 0.75 -13.43
C PRO A 165 13.92 1.09 -12.24
N PHE A 166 13.56 0.07 -11.45
CA PHE A 166 12.66 0.17 -10.29
C PHE A 166 13.40 0.52 -8.99
N ARG A 167 14.65 0.07 -8.84
CA ARG A 167 15.52 0.28 -7.68
C ARG A 167 16.01 1.72 -7.53
#